data_AF-A0A920ESC7-F1
#
_entry.id   AF-A0A920ESC7-F1
#
_cell.length_a   1.000
_cell.length_b   1.000
_cell.length_c   1.000
_cell.angle_alpha   90.00
_cell.angle_beta   90.00
_cell.angle_gamma   90.00
#
_symmetry.space_group_name_H-M   'P 1'
#
loop_
_entity.id
_entity.type
_entity.pdbx_description
1 polymer ?
#
loop_
_entity_poly.entity_id
_entity_poly.type
_entity_poly.pdbx_seq_one_letter_code
_entity_poly.pdbx_strand_id
1 'polypeptide(L)' 'MVTQDVIFAATGVTSGSLLEGIKREITHITAETILMRSKTGSVRRMIYRVPKK' A
#
# COMPACT_ATOMS: atom_id res chain seq x y z
N MET A 1 -1.45 -12.14 18.02
CA MET A 1 -2.22 -10.90 17.81
C MET A 1 -1.41 -9.72 18.37
N VAL A 2 -1.51 -8.55 17.75
CA VAL A 2 -0.90 -7.31 18.28
C VAL A 2 -1.99 -6.50 18.98
N THR A 3 -1.72 -6.03 20.20
CA THR A 3 -2.77 -5.55 21.12
C THR A 3 -2.61 -4.10 21.60
N GLN A 4 -1.58 -3.38 21.15
CA GLN A 4 -1.29 -2.00 21.56
C GLN A 4 -1.46 -1.01 20.38
N ASP A 5 -0.82 0.16 20.47
CA ASP A 5 -0.74 1.14 19.39
C ASP A 5 0.11 0.59 18.23
N VAL A 6 -0.50 0.46 17.04
CA VAL A 6 0.11 -0.15 15.86
C VAL A 6 -0.02 0.78 14.67
N ILE A 7 1.05 0.82 13.88
CA ILE A 7 1.02 1.29 12.50
C ILE A 7 1.19 0.06 11.61
N PHE A 8 0.27 -0.12 10.67
CA PHE A 8 0.32 -1.19 9.69
C PHE A 8 0.50 -0.57 8.30
N ALA A 9 1.37 -1.18 7.50
CA ALA A 9 1.54 -0.86 6.10
C ALA A 9 1.66 -2.16 5.30
N ALA A 10 0.95 -2.25 4.18
CA ALA A 10 1.09 -3.35 3.25
C ALA A 10 0.98 -2.85 1.82
N THR A 11 1.85 -3.36 0.95
CA THR A 11 1.89 -3.05 -0.48
C THR A 11 1.57 -4.31 -1.27
N GLY A 12 0.70 -4.19 -2.29
CA GLY A 12 0.40 -5.31 -3.17
C GLY A 12 1.58 -5.61 -4.11
N VAL A 13 2.11 -6.83 -4.05
CA VAL A 13 3.18 -7.27 -4.96
C VAL A 13 2.58 -7.94 -6.20
N THR A 14 1.71 -8.92 -5.98
CA THR A 14 0.80 -9.52 -6.97
C THR A 14 -0.63 -9.09 -6.68
N SER A 15 -1.48 -9.02 -7.70
CA SER A 15 -2.88 -8.64 -7.49
C SER A 15 -3.58 -9.63 -6.58
N GLY A 16 -4.16 -9.10 -5.50
CA GLY A 16 -4.95 -9.85 -4.53
C GLY A 16 -6.27 -9.13 -4.25
N SER A 17 -7.07 -9.69 -3.34
CA SER A 17 -8.39 -9.14 -3.00
C SER A 17 -8.34 -7.79 -2.29
N LEU A 18 -7.23 -7.45 -1.64
CA LEU A 18 -7.10 -6.21 -0.85
C LEU A 18 -6.36 -5.09 -1.59
N LEU A 19 -5.32 -5.43 -2.33
CA LEU A 19 -4.42 -4.48 -2.99
C LEU A 19 -4.05 -5.00 -4.38
N GLU A 20 -3.97 -4.09 -5.33
CA GLU A 20 -3.43 -4.33 -6.66
C GLU A 20 -1.93 -4.64 -6.59
N GLY A 21 -1.47 -5.56 -7.45
CA GLY A 21 -0.06 -5.84 -7.62
C GLY A 21 0.69 -4.66 -8.25
N ILE A 22 2.02 -4.72 -8.18
CA ILE A 22 2.87 -3.72 -8.81
C ILE A 22 2.64 -3.73 -10.33
N LYS A 23 2.32 -2.56 -10.90
CA LYS A 23 2.17 -2.37 -12.34
C LYS A 23 3.40 -1.68 -12.90
N ARG A 24 4.11 -2.36 -13.81
CA ARG A 24 5.26 -1.81 -14.53
C ARG A 24 4.78 -1.29 -15.89
N GLU A 25 4.84 0.02 -16.08
CA GLU A 25 4.47 0.67 -17.33
C GLU A 25 5.73 1.14 -18.07
N ILE A 26 5.56 1.78 -19.22
CA ILE A 26 6.68 2.28 -20.04
C ILE A 26 7.44 3.38 -19.28
N THR A 27 6.73 4.34 -18.70
CA THR A 27 7.33 5.54 -18.10
C THR A 27 7.42 5.48 -16.57
N HIS A 28 6.62 4.63 -15.92
CA HIS A 28 6.49 4.62 -14.46
C HIS A 28 6.21 3.21 -13.92
N ILE A 29 6.35 3.06 -12.61
CA ILE A 29 5.91 1.92 -11.82
C ILE A 29 4.84 2.42 -10.85
N THR A 30 3.70 1.73 -10.81
CA THR A 30 2.61 2.03 -9.91
C THR A 30 2.52 0.97 -8.82
N ALA A 31 2.42 1.40 -7.56
CA ALA A 31 2.23 0.54 -6.40
C ALA A 31 1.05 1.01 -5.56
N GLU A 32 0.26 0.07 -5.06
CA GLU A 32 -0.84 0.36 -4.14
C GLU A 32 -0.48 -0.10 -2.72
N THR A 33 -0.66 0.79 -1.75
CA THR A 33 -0.36 0.53 -0.34
C THR A 33 -1.51 0.97 0.55
N ILE A 34 -1.85 0.17 1.56
CA ILE A 34 -2.73 0.60 2.65
C ILE A 34 -1.89 0.93 3.88
N LEU A 35 -2.16 2.07 4.49
CA LEU A 35 -1.61 2.51 5.76
C LEU A 35 -2.73 2.64 6.78
N MET A 36 -2.52 2.07 7.95
CA MET A 36 -3.49 2.10 9.05
C MET A 36 -2.79 2.47 10.34
N ARG A 37 -3.46 3.23 11.20
CA ARG A 37 -2.98 3.54 12.54
C ARG A 37 -4.08 3.28 13.55
N SER A 38 -3.87 2.31 14.44
CA SER A 38 -4.89 1.89 15.41
C SER A 38 -5.30 3.02 16.34
N LYS A 39 -4.32 3.78 16.86
CA LYS A 39 -4.55 4.88 17.80
C LYS A 39 -5.53 5.94 17.31
N THR A 40 -5.55 6.22 16.01
CA THR A 40 -6.44 7.23 15.41
C THR A 40 -7.56 6.63 14.57
N GLY A 41 -7.59 5.30 14.40
CA GLY A 41 -8.49 4.62 13.46
C GLY A 41 -8.28 5.03 11.99
N SER A 42 -7.21 5.77 11.68
CA SER A 42 -7.00 6.32 10.34
C SER A 42 -6.61 5.22 9.37
N VAL A 43 -7.27 5.19 8.22
CA VAL A 43 -6.96 4.29 7.11
C VAL A 43 -6.71 5.14 5.87
N ARG A 44 -5.62 4.86 5.17
CA ARG A 44 -5.26 5.54 3.92
C ARG A 44 -4.87 4.49 2.88
N ARG A 45 -5.55 4.52 1.74
CA ARG A 45 -5.18 3.76 0.55
C ARG A 45 -4.43 4.70 -0.38
N MET A 46 -3.18 4.39 -0.67
CA MET A 46 -2.28 5.22 -1.47
C MET A 46 -1.93 4.50 -2.76
N ILE A 47 -2.10 5.19 -3.87
CA ILE A 47 -1.60 4.77 -5.19
C ILE A 47 -0.43 5.68 -5.51
N TYR A 48 0.76 5.11 -5.59
CA TYR A 48 1.98 5.85 -5.83
C TYR A 48 2.56 5.48 -7.20
N ARG A 49 2.91 6.49 -7.99
CA ARG A 49 3.47 6.34 -9.34
C ARG A 49 4.87 6.92 -9.36
N VAL A 50 5.86 6.07 -9.56
CA VAL A 50 7.28 6.43 -9.56
C VAL A 50 7.80 6.37 -10.98
N PRO A 51 8.53 7.39 -11.49
CA PRO A 51 9.20 7.31 -12.78
C PRO A 51 10.08 6.07 -12.85
N LYS A 52 10.00 5.36 -13.98
CA LYS A 52 10.84 4.20 -14.25
C LYS A 52 12.23 4.72 -14.59
N LYS A 53 13.25 4.26 -13.85
CA LYS A 53 14.66 4.51 -14.17
C LYS A 53 15.02 3.89 -15.51
#